data_AF-A0A5J4UXG8-F1
#
_entry.id   AF-A0A5J4UXG8-F1
#
_cell.length_a   1.000
_cell.length_b   1.000
_cell.length_c   1.000
_cell.angle_alpha   90.00
_cell.angle_beta   90.00
_cell.angle_gamma   90.00
#
_symmetry.space_group_name_H-M   'P 1'
#
loop_
_entity.id
_entity.type
_entity.pdbx_description
1 polymer ?
#
loop_
_entity_poly.entity_id
_entity_poly.type
_entity_poly.pdbx_seq_one_letter_code
_entity_poly.pdbx_strand_id
1 'polypeptide(L)'
;MTANMSGYNAIDDCLQRVREFYANRPFVIPSQRVEAWSFPTSATTTGIRTSQNIPLTHVTDLCLLFPKDARATTCYDNLCFDNMQVTTCGRNFPDMPMNALDQQLFQMQLNASNLDLLFETTDEFEEALTTPRNTASRRLNPHTDLTSFIIALQCERNSNGALTFDRLYTQNQNESMELRGAPIYQGDTDCQCAIDLIGQRSHPPILCIIHDTFQLFGPAYGSSCVYDVNITFDEVIILIEG
;
A
#
# COMPACT_ATOMS: atom_id res chain seq x y z
N MET A 1 14.86 20.55 15.33
CA MET A 1 13.77 19.58 15.53
C MET A 1 14.17 18.74 16.74
N THR A 2 13.48 18.91 17.87
CA THR A 2 13.85 18.28 19.14
C THR A 2 12.81 17.21 19.40
N ALA A 3 13.15 15.95 19.13
CA ALA A 3 12.26 14.82 19.41
C ALA A 3 12.23 14.59 20.93
N ASN A 4 11.08 14.78 21.55
CA ASN A 4 10.87 14.48 22.97
C ASN A 4 10.59 12.98 23.12
N MET A 5 11.64 12.16 22.97
CA MET A 5 11.53 10.73 23.23
C MET A 5 11.68 10.50 24.73
N SER A 6 10.65 9.96 25.37
CA SER A 6 10.71 9.50 26.76
C SER A 6 11.69 8.33 26.88
N GLY A 7 12.87 8.58 27.46
CA GLY A 7 13.94 7.60 27.65
C GLY A 7 15.18 8.21 28.33
N TYR A 8 16.17 7.38 28.65
CA TYR A 8 17.47 7.84 29.16
C TYR A 8 18.22 8.60 28.07
N ASN A 9 18.77 9.77 28.41
CA ASN A 9 19.63 10.52 27.48
C ASN A 9 20.86 9.70 27.10
N ALA A 10 21.23 9.71 25.82
CA ALA A 10 22.51 9.19 25.38
C ALA A 10 23.64 10.07 25.94
N ILE A 11 24.69 9.44 26.51
CA ILE A 11 25.90 10.16 26.94
C ILE A 11 26.71 10.63 25.73
N ASP A 12 27.42 11.76 25.87
CA ASP A 12 28.19 12.37 24.78
C ASP A 12 29.22 11.40 24.17
N ASP A 13 29.85 10.56 24.98
CA ASP A 13 30.79 9.53 24.49
C ASP A 13 30.11 8.51 23.55
N CYS A 14 28.85 8.16 23.82
CA CYS A 14 28.06 7.28 22.95
C CYS A 14 27.73 7.98 21.63
N LEU A 15 27.28 9.24 21.69
CA LEU A 15 26.99 10.04 20.51
C LEU A 15 28.23 10.25 19.64
N GLN A 16 29.40 10.48 20.26
CA GLN A 16 30.67 10.65 19.57
C GLN A 16 31.10 9.36 18.86
N ARG A 17 30.99 8.20 19.53
CA ARG A 17 31.27 6.89 18.90
C ARG A 17 30.33 6.59 17.73
N VAL A 18 29.05 6.91 17.85
CA VAL A 18 28.07 6.78 16.76
C VAL A 18 28.47 7.66 15.57
N ARG A 19 28.86 8.92 15.83
CA ARG A 19 29.35 9.82 14.77
C ARG A 19 30.61 9.28 14.09
N GLU A 20 31.59 8.80 14.86
CA GLU A 20 32.83 8.24 14.32
C GLU A 20 32.59 6.97 13.50
N PHE A 21 31.68 6.11 13.95
CA PHE A 21 31.30 4.88 13.26
C PHE A 21 30.71 5.17 11.87
N TYR A 22 29.78 6.12 11.79
CA TYR A 22 29.14 6.49 10.51
C TYR A 22 29.93 7.53 9.69
N ALA A 23 30.95 8.17 10.27
CA ALA A 23 31.79 9.13 9.55
C ALA A 23 32.67 8.46 8.48
N ASN A 24 33.09 7.21 8.70
CA ASN A 24 34.03 6.53 7.81
C ASN A 24 33.48 5.26 7.16
N ARG A 25 32.25 4.86 7.49
CA ARG A 25 31.63 3.65 6.97
C ARG A 25 30.34 3.98 6.22
N PRO A 26 30.15 3.47 4.99
CA PRO A 26 28.84 3.54 4.38
C PRO A 26 27.85 2.70 5.17
N PHE A 27 26.61 3.16 5.25
CA PHE A 27 25.53 2.44 5.89
C PHE A 27 24.26 2.58 5.06
N VAL A 28 23.35 1.63 5.25
CA VAL A 28 22.13 1.54 4.46
C VAL A 28 20.92 1.70 5.34
N ILE A 29 20.01 2.55 4.88
CA ILE A 29 18.69 2.72 5.47
C ILE A 29 17.71 2.00 4.54
N PRO A 30 17.04 0.94 4.98
CA PRO A 30 15.91 0.36 4.25
C PRO A 30 14.86 1.44 3.97
N SER A 31 14.32 1.45 2.76
CA SER A 31 13.34 2.43 2.31
C SER A 31 12.30 1.72 1.46
N GLN A 32 11.19 2.39 1.20
CA GLN A 32 10.21 1.95 0.21
C GLN A 32 10.03 3.02 -0.87
N ARG A 33 9.85 2.58 -2.11
CA ARG A 33 9.44 3.42 -3.24
C ARG A 33 8.00 3.10 -3.57
N VAL A 34 7.17 4.13 -3.72
CA VAL A 34 5.80 3.97 -4.17
C VAL A 34 5.64 4.59 -5.55
N GLU A 35 5.17 3.80 -6.52
CA GLU A 35 4.80 4.26 -7.85
C GLU A 35 3.29 4.19 -8.02
N ALA A 36 2.65 5.30 -8.32
CA ALA A 36 1.20 5.37 -8.47
C ALA A 36 0.78 5.37 -9.95
N TRP A 37 -0.14 4.46 -10.29
CA TRP A 37 -0.69 4.26 -11.62
C TRP A 37 -2.21 4.35 -11.57
N SER A 38 -2.81 5.25 -12.35
CA SER A 38 -4.26 5.33 -12.48
C SER A 38 -4.77 4.35 -13.53
N PHE A 39 -5.74 3.51 -13.17
CA PHE A 39 -6.44 2.69 -14.15
C PHE A 39 -7.21 3.56 -15.16
N PRO A 40 -7.43 3.08 -16.40
CA PRO A 40 -8.09 3.87 -17.44
C PRO A 40 -9.61 3.99 -17.22
N THR A 41 -10.22 3.11 -16.43
CA THR A 41 -11.68 3.04 -16.28
C THR A 41 -12.08 3.16 -14.82
N SER A 42 -13.03 4.04 -14.54
CA SER A 42 -13.71 4.12 -13.24
C SER A 42 -14.67 2.97 -13.01
N ALA A 43 -14.97 2.70 -11.74
CA ALA A 43 -16.00 1.75 -11.38
C ALA A 43 -17.40 2.22 -11.79
N THR A 44 -18.26 1.27 -12.17
CA THR A 44 -19.67 1.50 -12.51
C THR A 44 -20.61 0.86 -11.50
N THR A 45 -21.92 1.07 -11.65
CA THR A 45 -22.95 0.42 -10.83
C THR A 45 -22.99 -1.11 -10.97
N THR A 46 -22.36 -1.67 -12.01
CA THR A 46 -22.24 -3.12 -12.21
C THR A 46 -20.91 -3.69 -11.72
N GLY A 47 -19.98 -2.84 -11.27
CA GLY A 47 -18.64 -3.24 -10.84
C GLY A 47 -17.52 -2.56 -11.61
N ILE A 48 -16.32 -3.10 -11.41
CA ILE A 48 -15.12 -2.68 -12.09
C ILE A 48 -14.46 -3.88 -12.76
N ARG A 49 -14.04 -3.68 -14.00
CA ARG A 49 -13.12 -4.55 -14.72
C ARG A 49 -12.25 -3.67 -15.59
N THR A 50 -11.01 -3.46 -15.19
CA THR A 50 -10.09 -2.56 -15.86
C THR A 50 -8.70 -3.16 -15.86
N SER A 51 -7.92 -2.87 -16.89
CA SER A 51 -6.55 -3.35 -16.98
C SER A 51 -5.60 -2.26 -17.45
N GLN A 52 -4.36 -2.36 -17.00
CA GLN A 52 -3.27 -1.48 -17.41
C GLN A 52 -1.99 -2.30 -17.52
N ASN A 53 -1.21 -2.04 -18.57
CA ASN A 53 0.08 -2.70 -18.76
C ASN A 53 1.15 -1.90 -18.03
N ILE A 54 1.77 -2.51 -17.02
CA ILE A 54 2.75 -1.85 -16.14
C ILE A 54 3.97 -2.77 -16.03
N PRO A 55 5.21 -2.23 -16.20
CA PRO A 55 6.40 -3.00 -15.91
C PRO A 55 6.53 -3.23 -14.40
N LEU A 56 6.72 -4.47 -13.95
CA LEU A 56 6.86 -4.81 -12.54
C LEU A 56 8.32 -5.17 -12.24
N THR A 57 8.95 -4.41 -11.36
CA THR A 57 10.37 -4.57 -11.02
C THR A 57 10.53 -4.68 -9.51
N HIS A 58 10.65 -5.91 -8.99
CA HIS A 58 10.86 -6.15 -7.55
C HIS A 58 9.74 -5.56 -6.68
N VAL A 59 8.49 -5.84 -7.06
CA VAL A 59 7.33 -5.36 -6.30
C VAL A 59 7.11 -6.26 -5.08
N THR A 60 6.96 -5.63 -3.92
CA THR A 60 6.72 -6.28 -2.62
C THR A 60 5.25 -6.24 -2.24
N ASP A 61 4.60 -5.10 -2.44
CA ASP A 61 3.19 -4.89 -2.13
C ASP A 61 2.48 -4.10 -3.23
N LEU A 62 1.17 -4.30 -3.33
CA LEU A 62 0.28 -3.55 -4.18
C LEU A 62 -0.80 -2.90 -3.31
N CYS A 63 -1.03 -1.61 -3.46
CA CYS A 63 -2.06 -0.89 -2.73
C CYS A 63 -3.10 -0.35 -3.69
N LEU A 64 -4.38 -0.63 -3.45
CA LEU A 64 -5.49 -0.05 -4.21
C LEU A 64 -6.11 1.10 -3.44
N LEU A 65 -6.33 2.19 -4.17
CA LEU A 65 -6.90 3.43 -3.68
C LEU A 65 -8.11 3.80 -4.53
N PHE A 66 -9.20 4.20 -3.88
CA PHE A 66 -10.42 4.65 -4.54
C PHE A 66 -10.70 6.10 -4.15
N PRO A 67 -10.12 7.07 -4.88
CA PRO A 67 -10.33 8.48 -4.60
C PRO A 67 -11.77 8.90 -4.90
N LYS A 68 -12.33 9.73 -4.03
CA LYS A 68 -13.68 10.29 -4.23
C LYS A 68 -13.71 11.31 -5.36
N ASP A 69 -12.72 12.20 -5.39
CA ASP A 69 -12.56 13.23 -6.42
C ASP A 69 -11.08 13.45 -6.79
N ALA A 70 -10.82 14.18 -7.89
CA ALA A 70 -9.48 14.43 -8.42
C ALA A 70 -8.51 15.08 -7.42
N ARG A 71 -9.02 15.76 -6.40
CA ARG A 71 -8.24 16.49 -5.39
C ARG A 71 -8.03 15.67 -4.12
N ALA A 72 -8.64 14.49 -4.01
CA ALA A 72 -8.46 13.61 -2.88
C ALA A 72 -7.04 13.00 -2.92
N THR A 73 -6.18 13.46 -1.99
CA THR A 73 -4.78 13.01 -1.88
C THR A 73 -4.53 12.14 -0.66
N THR A 74 -5.35 12.24 0.37
CA THR A 74 -5.20 11.50 1.64
C THR A 74 -6.48 10.81 2.09
N CYS A 75 -7.55 10.95 1.29
CA CYS A 75 -8.91 10.60 1.69
C CYS A 75 -9.55 9.62 0.70
N TYR A 76 -9.61 8.35 1.06
CA TYR A 76 -10.06 7.23 0.23
C TYR A 76 -11.24 6.50 0.85
N ASP A 77 -12.18 6.12 -0.01
CA ASP A 77 -13.44 5.52 0.38
C ASP A 77 -13.45 4.00 0.14
N ASN A 78 -13.92 3.22 1.12
CA ASN A 78 -14.24 1.81 0.88
C ASN A 78 -15.49 1.70 0.00
N LEU A 79 -15.32 1.31 -1.28
CA LEU A 79 -16.41 1.16 -2.26
C LEU A 79 -17.39 0.00 -1.97
N CYS A 80 -17.15 -0.82 -0.94
CA CYS A 80 -17.96 -1.98 -0.58
C CYS A 80 -18.10 -2.96 -1.76
N PHE A 81 -16.97 -3.42 -2.30
CA PHE A 81 -16.93 -4.39 -3.39
C PHE A 81 -16.82 -5.83 -2.89
N ASP A 82 -17.56 -6.71 -3.53
CA ASP A 82 -17.42 -8.15 -3.48
C ASP A 82 -16.52 -8.64 -4.63
N ASN A 83 -15.97 -9.84 -4.47
CA ASN A 83 -15.15 -10.53 -5.45
C ASN A 83 -13.98 -9.66 -5.97
N MET A 84 -13.38 -8.86 -5.09
CA MET A 84 -12.28 -7.97 -5.46
C MET A 84 -10.96 -8.75 -5.57
N GLN A 85 -10.31 -8.66 -6.74
CA GLN A 85 -8.99 -9.24 -6.98
C GLN A 85 -8.20 -8.44 -8.00
N VAL A 86 -6.88 -8.47 -7.87
CA VAL A 86 -5.92 -8.02 -8.87
C VAL A 86 -5.27 -9.24 -9.51
N THR A 87 -5.30 -9.35 -10.84
CA THR A 87 -4.62 -10.42 -11.57
C THR A 87 -3.42 -9.85 -12.31
N THR A 88 -2.25 -10.45 -12.12
CA THR A 88 -1.03 -10.12 -12.86
C THR A 88 -0.12 -11.34 -12.97
N CYS A 89 0.63 -11.47 -14.06
CA CYS A 89 1.53 -12.60 -14.33
C CYS A 89 0.86 -13.99 -14.15
N GLY A 90 -0.43 -14.11 -14.46
CA GLY A 90 -1.20 -15.35 -14.28
C GLY A 90 -1.52 -15.71 -12.82
N ARG A 91 -1.21 -14.85 -11.85
CA ARG A 91 -1.52 -15.00 -10.43
C ARG A 91 -2.61 -14.02 -10.00
N ASN A 92 -3.40 -14.40 -8.98
CA ASN A 92 -4.41 -13.54 -8.39
C ASN A 92 -3.95 -13.04 -7.02
N PHE A 93 -4.21 -11.77 -6.73
CA PHE A 93 -3.92 -11.13 -5.46
C PHE A 93 -5.21 -10.55 -4.89
N PRO A 94 -5.68 -11.07 -3.75
CA PRO A 94 -5.28 -12.36 -3.16
C PRO A 94 -5.75 -13.56 -3.99
N ASP A 95 -5.26 -14.76 -3.66
CA ASP A 95 -5.57 -16.01 -4.37
C ASP A 95 -7.08 -16.32 -4.42
N MET A 96 -7.77 -16.09 -3.30
CA MET A 96 -9.23 -16.25 -3.19
C MET A 96 -9.91 -14.88 -3.25
N PRO A 97 -11.02 -14.73 -3.98
CA PRO A 97 -11.70 -13.46 -4.08
C PRO A 97 -12.20 -12.97 -2.72
N MET A 98 -12.06 -11.66 -2.47
CA MET A 98 -12.45 -11.06 -1.20
C MET A 98 -13.66 -10.16 -1.33
N ASN A 99 -14.43 -10.13 -0.24
CA ASN A 99 -15.45 -9.13 0.01
C ASN A 99 -14.88 -8.03 0.93
N ALA A 100 -15.14 -6.78 0.58
CA ALA A 100 -14.66 -5.59 1.28
C ALA A 100 -15.18 -5.42 2.71
N LEU A 101 -16.19 -6.19 3.11
CA LEU A 101 -16.80 -6.18 4.44
C LEU A 101 -16.52 -7.46 5.25
N ASP A 102 -15.80 -8.43 4.67
CA ASP A 102 -15.56 -9.71 5.33
C ASP A 102 -14.39 -9.64 6.32
N GLN A 103 -14.49 -10.43 7.40
CA GLN A 103 -13.46 -10.58 8.43
C GLN A 103 -12.09 -11.01 7.85
N GLN A 104 -12.10 -11.74 6.74
CA GLN A 104 -10.87 -12.16 6.07
C GLN A 104 -10.07 -10.96 5.53
N LEU A 105 -10.75 -9.95 4.96
CA LEU A 105 -10.07 -8.74 4.50
C LEU A 105 -9.49 -7.96 5.69
N PHE A 106 -10.26 -7.86 6.78
CA PHE A 106 -9.80 -7.18 7.99
C PHE A 106 -8.48 -7.77 8.51
N GLN A 107 -8.42 -9.10 8.66
CA GLN A 107 -7.19 -9.78 9.08
C GLN A 107 -6.04 -9.58 8.08
N MET A 108 -6.33 -9.61 6.77
CA MET A 108 -5.33 -9.37 5.74
C MET A 108 -4.75 -7.96 5.82
N GLN A 109 -5.58 -6.94 6.03
CA GLN A 109 -5.12 -5.55 6.15
C GLN A 109 -4.29 -5.32 7.43
N LEU A 110 -4.66 -5.97 8.55
CA LEU A 110 -3.84 -5.94 9.77
C LEU A 110 -2.46 -6.54 9.56
N ASN A 111 -2.39 -7.72 8.95
CA ASN A 111 -1.13 -8.39 8.64
C ASN A 111 -0.29 -7.60 7.63
N ALA A 112 -0.92 -7.03 6.60
CA ALA A 112 -0.25 -6.22 5.59
C ALA A 112 0.32 -4.92 6.17
N SER A 113 -0.34 -4.36 7.19
CA SER A 113 0.11 -3.13 7.86
C SER A 113 1.08 -3.38 9.02
N ASN A 114 1.42 -4.65 9.31
CA ASN A 114 2.18 -5.06 10.51
C ASN A 114 1.55 -4.55 11.83
N LEU A 115 0.23 -4.35 11.83
CA LEU A 115 -0.57 -3.95 13.00
C LEU A 115 -1.13 -5.16 13.75
N ASP A 116 -0.68 -6.37 13.40
CA ASP A 116 -0.97 -7.62 14.09
C ASP A 116 -0.10 -7.83 15.36
N LEU A 117 0.84 -6.91 15.63
CA LEU A 117 1.83 -7.02 16.69
C LEU A 117 1.71 -5.90 17.75
N LEU A 118 2.78 -5.14 18.00
CA LEU A 118 2.96 -4.32 19.20
C LEU A 118 2.14 -3.01 19.22
N PHE A 119 1.51 -2.64 18.10
CA PHE A 119 0.85 -1.36 17.91
C PHE A 119 -0.66 -1.53 17.71
N GLU A 120 -1.44 -0.72 18.43
CA GLU A 120 -2.89 -0.67 18.31
C GLU A 120 -3.29 0.17 17.08
N THR A 121 -4.31 -0.27 16.35
CA THR A 121 -4.91 0.49 15.24
C THR A 121 -5.59 1.75 15.78
N THR A 122 -5.66 2.82 14.98
CA THR A 122 -6.52 3.95 15.35
C THR A 122 -7.99 3.59 15.15
N ASP A 123 -8.87 4.20 15.94
CA ASP A 123 -10.32 4.01 15.83
C ASP A 123 -10.80 4.26 14.39
N GLU A 124 -10.24 5.27 13.70
CA GLU A 124 -10.61 5.60 12.32
C GLU A 124 -10.22 4.49 11.33
N PHE A 125 -9.08 3.84 11.53
CA PHE A 125 -8.64 2.74 10.67
C PHE A 125 -9.52 1.51 10.88
N GLU A 126 -9.82 1.16 12.14
CA GLU A 126 -10.72 0.05 12.45
C GLU A 126 -12.14 0.31 11.91
N GLU A 127 -12.68 1.50 12.14
CA GLU A 127 -14.02 1.87 11.66
C GLU A 127 -14.08 1.89 10.12
N ALA A 128 -13.02 2.31 9.42
CA ALA A 128 -12.97 2.30 7.95
C ALA A 128 -13.05 0.88 7.35
N LEU A 129 -12.58 -0.13 8.09
CA LEU A 129 -12.63 -1.53 7.68
C LEU A 129 -13.91 -2.24 8.12
N THR A 130 -14.44 -1.91 9.30
CA THR A 130 -15.52 -2.68 9.95
C THR A 130 -16.90 -2.04 9.83
N THR A 131 -16.99 -0.72 9.65
CA THR A 131 -18.29 -0.02 9.62
C THR A 131 -18.92 -0.11 8.23
N PRO A 132 -20.08 -0.79 8.07
CA PRO A 132 -20.76 -0.86 6.78
C PRO A 132 -21.25 0.54 6.38
N ARG A 133 -20.84 1.00 5.21
CA ARG A 133 -21.21 2.35 4.70
C ARG A 133 -22.61 2.41 4.08
N ASN A 134 -23.17 1.25 3.77
CA ASN A 134 -24.45 1.11 3.10
C ASN A 134 -25.25 -0.01 3.77
N THR A 135 -26.55 0.23 3.90
CA THR A 135 -27.55 -0.83 4.05
C THR A 135 -28.17 -1.06 2.68
N ALA A 136 -28.80 -2.22 2.42
CA ALA A 136 -29.43 -2.57 1.14
C ALA A 136 -30.59 -1.63 0.69
N SER A 137 -30.79 -0.50 1.36
CA SER A 137 -31.83 0.49 1.10
C SER A 137 -31.38 1.95 1.25
N ARG A 138 -30.20 2.22 1.84
CA ARG A 138 -29.65 3.57 1.96
C ARG A 138 -28.16 3.56 2.34
N ARG A 139 -27.45 4.59 1.89
CA ARG A 139 -26.14 5.02 2.42
C ARG A 139 -26.26 5.58 3.84
N LEU A 140 -25.33 5.22 4.72
CA LEU A 140 -25.21 5.77 6.06
C LEU A 140 -24.15 6.89 6.06
N ASN A 141 -24.46 8.00 6.75
CA ASN A 141 -23.46 9.03 7.02
C ASN A 141 -22.63 8.57 8.22
N PRO A 142 -21.31 8.36 8.06
CA PRO A 142 -20.47 8.02 9.19
C PRO A 142 -20.31 9.20 10.15
N HIS A 143 -20.09 8.89 11.43
CA HIS A 143 -19.84 9.90 12.47
C HIS A 143 -18.36 10.34 12.52
N THR A 144 -17.50 9.62 11.80
CA THR A 144 -16.06 9.85 11.62
C THR A 144 -15.74 10.09 10.14
N ASP A 145 -14.55 10.60 9.83
CA ASP A 145 -14.20 10.94 8.45
C ASP A 145 -14.00 9.70 7.57
N LEU A 146 -13.70 8.52 8.14
CA LEU A 146 -13.58 7.22 7.45
C LEU A 146 -12.75 7.26 6.15
N THR A 147 -11.83 8.22 6.05
CA THR A 147 -11.16 8.58 4.80
C THR A 147 -9.81 7.88 4.63
N SER A 148 -9.48 6.85 5.40
CA SER A 148 -8.14 6.24 5.35
C SER A 148 -8.14 4.82 4.75
N PHE A 149 -9.09 4.51 3.86
CA PHE A 149 -9.21 3.15 3.33
C PHE A 149 -8.24 2.87 2.17
N ILE A 150 -7.27 1.98 2.42
CA ILE A 150 -6.33 1.46 1.43
C ILE A 150 -6.43 -0.06 1.47
N ILE A 151 -6.46 -0.71 0.32
CA ILE A 151 -6.36 -2.18 0.26
C ILE A 151 -4.93 -2.54 -0.08
N ALA A 152 -4.17 -2.94 0.93
CA ALA A 152 -2.85 -3.52 0.77
C ALA A 152 -2.97 -5.01 0.40
N LEU A 153 -2.30 -5.40 -0.69
CA LEU A 153 -2.20 -6.74 -1.21
C LEU A 153 -0.73 -7.13 -1.20
N GLN A 154 -0.36 -8.00 -0.27
CA GLN A 154 1.01 -8.48 -0.18
C GLN A 154 1.33 -9.40 -1.36
N CYS A 155 2.34 -9.04 -2.14
CA CYS A 155 2.85 -9.91 -3.20
C CYS A 155 3.91 -10.87 -2.67
N GLU A 156 4.59 -10.51 -1.58
CA GLU A 156 5.47 -11.39 -0.85
C GLU A 156 4.67 -12.42 -0.04
N ARG A 157 5.05 -13.69 -0.14
CA ARG A 157 4.42 -14.76 0.64
C ARG A 157 4.95 -14.74 2.07
N ASN A 158 4.14 -14.26 3.01
CA ASN A 158 4.20 -14.68 4.40
C ASN A 158 3.65 -16.12 4.51
N SER A 159 4.44 -17.11 4.10
CA SER A 159 4.12 -18.52 4.34
C SER A 159 4.75 -18.98 5.65
N ASN A 160 3.97 -18.99 6.74
CA ASN A 160 4.22 -19.74 7.99
C ASN A 160 5.71 -19.89 8.39
N GLY A 161 6.41 -18.77 8.60
CA GLY A 161 7.78 -18.78 9.16
C GLY A 161 8.92 -19.04 8.17
N ALA A 162 8.65 -19.12 6.87
CA ALA A 162 9.66 -19.05 5.82
C ALA A 162 9.38 -17.84 4.93
N LEU A 163 10.17 -16.77 5.07
CA LEU A 163 10.18 -15.62 4.16
C LEU A 163 10.62 -16.11 2.79
N THR A 164 9.66 -16.46 1.93
CA THR A 164 9.93 -16.91 0.57
C THR A 164 9.72 -15.71 -0.33
N PHE A 165 10.82 -15.05 -0.69
CA PHE A 165 10.82 -13.86 -1.56
C PHE A 165 10.49 -14.23 -3.01
N ASP A 166 9.21 -14.47 -3.31
CA ASP A 166 8.74 -14.60 -4.70
C ASP A 166 8.24 -13.24 -5.21
N ARG A 167 9.16 -12.26 -5.22
CA ARG A 167 8.93 -10.88 -5.70
C ARG A 167 8.29 -10.91 -7.09
N LEU A 168 7.34 -10.01 -7.38
CA LEU A 168 6.86 -9.84 -8.75
C LEU A 168 7.94 -9.13 -9.57
N TYR A 169 8.50 -9.85 -10.55
CA TYR A 169 9.54 -9.36 -11.43
C TYR A 169 9.29 -9.80 -12.86
N THR A 170 9.13 -8.84 -13.76
CA THR A 170 8.79 -9.09 -15.17
C THR A 170 9.94 -8.77 -16.11
N GLN A 171 11.17 -8.67 -15.60
CA GLN A 171 12.37 -8.34 -16.40
C GLN A 171 12.19 -7.07 -17.24
N ASN A 172 11.53 -6.04 -16.70
CA ASN A 172 11.18 -4.80 -17.39
C ASN A 172 10.23 -4.98 -18.60
N GLN A 173 9.58 -6.14 -18.74
CA GLN A 173 8.50 -6.32 -19.70
C GLN A 173 7.19 -5.81 -19.09
N ASN A 174 6.36 -5.20 -19.93
CA ASN A 174 5.04 -4.75 -19.53
C ASN A 174 4.13 -5.96 -19.35
N GLU A 175 3.58 -6.13 -18.14
CA GLU A 175 2.59 -7.16 -17.84
C GLU A 175 1.23 -6.53 -17.60
N SER A 176 0.17 -7.25 -17.96
CA SER A 176 -1.19 -6.77 -17.75
C SER A 176 -1.58 -6.93 -16.30
N MET A 177 -1.98 -5.81 -15.69
CA MET A 177 -2.55 -5.76 -14.36
C MET A 177 -4.05 -5.55 -14.48
N GLU A 178 -4.86 -6.55 -14.13
CA GLU A 178 -6.31 -6.50 -14.20
C GLU A 178 -6.92 -6.37 -12.81
N LEU A 179 -7.67 -5.29 -12.57
CA LEU A 179 -8.49 -5.13 -11.37
C LEU A 179 -9.94 -5.52 -11.70
N ARG A 180 -10.50 -6.42 -10.87
CA ARG A 180 -11.92 -6.79 -10.89
C ARG A 180 -12.57 -6.62 -9.52
N GLY A 181 -13.87 -6.34 -9.53
CA GLY A 181 -14.73 -6.33 -8.34
C GLY A 181 -16.17 -5.97 -8.72
N ALA A 182 -17.14 -6.37 -7.91
CA ALA A 182 -18.55 -6.05 -8.11
C ALA A 182 -19.09 -5.35 -6.85
N PRO A 183 -20.02 -4.38 -6.93
CA PRO A 183 -20.55 -3.77 -5.72
C PRO A 183 -21.42 -4.78 -4.96
N ILE A 184 -21.28 -4.81 -3.63
CA ILE A 184 -22.11 -5.64 -2.74
C ILE A 184 -23.58 -5.20 -2.81
N TYR A 185 -23.80 -3.89 -2.97
CA TYR A 185 -25.13 -3.30 -3.07
C TYR A 185 -25.32 -2.68 -4.45
N GLN A 186 -26.46 -2.95 -5.09
CA GLN A 186 -26.78 -2.50 -6.47
C GLN A 186 -27.89 -1.44 -6.51
N GLY A 187 -28.36 -0.95 -5.36
CA GLY A 187 -29.39 0.09 -5.30
C GLY A 187 -28.88 1.44 -5.83
N ASP A 188 -29.77 2.20 -6.49
CA ASP A 188 -29.47 3.53 -7.05
C ASP A 188 -29.01 4.54 -5.98
N THR A 189 -29.42 4.35 -4.73
CA THR A 189 -29.03 5.17 -3.55
C THR A 189 -27.86 4.60 -2.77
N ASP A 190 -27.40 3.39 -3.12
CA ASP A 190 -26.51 2.58 -2.28
C ASP A 190 -25.14 2.38 -2.95
N CYS A 191 -25.05 2.44 -4.29
CA CYS A 191 -23.77 2.35 -4.98
C CYS A 191 -22.91 3.60 -4.72
N GLN A 192 -21.71 3.46 -4.13
CA GLN A 192 -20.74 4.57 -4.06
C GLN A 192 -20.21 4.99 -5.44
N CYS A 193 -20.38 4.12 -6.44
CA CYS A 193 -20.08 4.40 -7.85
C CYS A 193 -21.26 5.07 -8.59
N ALA A 194 -22.34 5.43 -7.88
CA ALA A 194 -23.45 6.14 -8.47
C ALA A 194 -23.01 7.51 -9.01
N ILE A 195 -23.67 7.93 -10.08
CA ILE A 195 -23.48 9.24 -10.69
C ILE A 195 -24.04 10.27 -9.70
N ASP A 196 -23.21 11.22 -9.26
CA ASP A 196 -23.71 12.34 -8.45
C ASP A 196 -24.85 13.06 -9.19
N LEU A 197 -25.73 13.77 -8.47
CA LEU A 197 -26.82 14.58 -9.05
C LEU A 197 -26.37 15.56 -10.17
N ILE A 198 -25.06 15.76 -10.35
CA ILE A 198 -24.40 16.63 -11.33
C ILE A 198 -23.83 15.84 -12.54
N GLY A 199 -23.90 14.50 -12.57
CA GLY A 199 -23.43 13.71 -13.71
C GLY A 199 -21.96 13.29 -13.64
N GLN A 200 -21.22 13.59 -12.57
CA GLN A 200 -19.81 13.22 -12.46
C GLN A 200 -19.67 11.73 -12.09
N ARG A 201 -18.77 11.05 -12.82
CA ARG A 201 -18.40 9.65 -12.57
C ARG A 201 -17.41 9.59 -11.41
N SER A 202 -17.39 8.46 -10.70
CA SER A 202 -16.32 8.12 -9.76
C SER A 202 -14.95 8.26 -10.42
N HIS A 203 -13.92 8.63 -9.66
CA HIS A 203 -12.57 8.68 -10.20
C HIS A 203 -12.03 7.26 -10.43
N PRO A 204 -11.17 7.06 -11.44
CA PRO A 204 -10.53 5.78 -11.63
C PRO A 204 -9.72 5.37 -10.40
N PRO A 205 -9.70 4.08 -10.05
CA PRO A 205 -8.84 3.62 -8.97
C PRO A 205 -7.37 3.86 -9.29
N ILE A 206 -6.60 4.09 -8.23
CA ILE A 206 -5.15 4.23 -8.31
C ILE A 206 -4.54 2.96 -7.72
N LEU A 207 -3.65 2.35 -8.49
CA LEU A 207 -2.78 1.29 -8.06
C LEU A 207 -1.44 1.89 -7.64
N CYS A 208 -1.08 1.70 -6.38
CA CYS A 208 0.24 1.97 -5.87
C CYS A 208 1.06 0.69 -5.87
N ILE A 209 2.21 0.73 -6.53
CA ILE A 209 3.18 -0.36 -6.59
C ILE A 209 4.30 -0.01 -5.62
N ILE A 210 4.52 -0.90 -4.65
CA ILE A 210 5.51 -0.70 -3.60
C ILE A 210 6.73 -1.55 -3.93
N HIS A 211 7.89 -0.91 -3.89
CA HIS A 211 9.18 -1.55 -4.06
C HIS A 211 10.00 -1.36 -2.79
N ASP A 212 10.58 -2.44 -2.31
CA ASP A 212 11.63 -2.34 -1.30
C ASP A 212 12.92 -1.82 -1.94
N THR A 213 13.51 -0.84 -1.31
CA THR A 213 14.72 -0.18 -1.78
C THR A 213 15.57 0.23 -0.58
N PHE A 214 16.65 0.94 -0.84
CA PHE A 214 17.62 1.31 0.19
C PHE A 214 18.23 2.64 -0.18
N GLN A 215 18.47 3.44 0.85
CA GLN A 215 19.26 4.65 0.74
C GLN A 215 20.66 4.37 1.26
N LEU A 216 21.65 4.61 0.41
CA LEU A 216 23.05 4.48 0.78
C LEU A 216 23.55 5.83 1.31
N PHE A 217 24.11 5.79 2.51
CA PHE A 217 24.78 6.91 3.14
C PHE A 217 26.26 6.59 3.26
N GLY A 218 27.13 7.56 3.02
CA GLY A 218 28.56 7.37 3.22
C GLY A 218 29.39 8.63 3.01
N PRO A 219 30.65 8.63 3.48
CA PRO A 219 31.55 9.77 3.39
C PRO A 219 31.88 10.19 1.96
N ALA A 220 31.88 9.24 1.01
CA ALA A 220 32.11 9.50 -0.41
C ALA A 220 31.08 10.46 -1.02
N TYR A 221 29.90 10.57 -0.41
CA TYR A 221 28.79 11.41 -0.88
C TYR A 221 28.69 12.75 -0.15
N GLY A 222 29.69 13.13 0.67
CA GLY A 222 29.75 14.47 1.27
C GLY A 222 28.56 14.80 2.16
N SER A 223 28.12 13.85 3.00
CA SER A 223 26.91 13.96 3.84
C SER A 223 25.58 14.03 3.07
N SER A 224 25.56 13.76 1.77
CA SER A 224 24.32 13.60 0.99
C SER A 224 23.92 12.12 0.87
N CYS A 225 22.62 11.86 0.82
CA CYS A 225 22.08 10.53 0.52
C CYS A 225 21.97 10.35 -0.99
N VAL A 226 22.41 9.19 -1.50
CA VAL A 226 22.15 8.80 -2.89
C VAL A 226 21.10 7.71 -2.89
N TYR A 227 20.05 7.95 -3.66
CA TYR A 227 19.04 6.96 -3.94
C TYR A 227 19.52 6.11 -5.11
N ASP A 228 19.90 4.86 -4.84
CA ASP A 228 20.31 3.96 -5.91
C ASP A 228 19.22 2.90 -6.15
N VAL A 229 18.61 3.00 -7.32
CA VAL A 229 17.53 2.09 -7.78
C VAL A 229 18.06 0.87 -8.53
N ASN A 230 19.35 0.84 -8.86
CA ASN A 230 19.93 -0.18 -9.72
C ASN A 230 20.73 -1.23 -8.94
N ILE A 231 21.13 -0.92 -7.70
CA ILE A 231 21.84 -1.86 -6.85
C ILE A 231 20.85 -2.91 -6.32
N THR A 232 21.22 -4.18 -6.39
CA THR A 232 20.44 -5.29 -5.83
C THR A 232 20.71 -5.45 -4.33
N PHE A 233 19.79 -6.12 -3.63
CA PHE A 233 19.96 -6.37 -2.19
C PHE A 233 21.27 -7.13 -1.86
N ASP A 234 21.68 -8.08 -2.71
CA ASP A 234 22.92 -8.82 -2.51
C ASP A 234 24.16 -7.94 -2.69
N GLU A 235 24.14 -7.03 -3.68
CA GLU A 235 25.22 -6.04 -3.87
C GLU A 235 25.28 -5.04 -2.72
N VAL A 236 24.13 -4.68 -2.14
CA VAL A 236 24.07 -3.86 -0.92
C VAL A 236 24.74 -4.55 0.26
N ILE A 237 24.49 -5.84 0.48
CA ILE A 237 25.14 -6.60 1.56
C ILE A 237 26.66 -6.56 1.39
N ILE A 238 27.15 -6.81 0.18
CA ILE A 238 28.58 -6.78 -0.13
C ILE A 238 29.18 -5.39 0.15
N LEU A 239 28.48 -4.31 -0.19
CA LEU A 239 28.90 -2.93 0.07
C LEU A 239 29.01 -2.56 1.55
N ILE A 240 28.19 -3.18 2.42
CA ILE A 240 28.17 -2.90 3.86
C ILE A 240 29.16 -3.80 4.61
N GLU A 241 29.30 -5.06 4.18
CA GLU A 241 30.08 -6.08 4.89
C GLU A 241 31.59 -5.98 4.65
N GLY A 242 32.04 -5.53 3.46
CA GLY A 242 33.45 -5.29 3.15
C GLY A 242 34.28 -6.57 2.97
#